data_AF-A0A5B0J306-F1
#
_entry.id   AF-A0A5B0J306-F1
#
_cell.length_a   1.000
_cell.length_b   1.000
_cell.length_c   1.000
_cell.angle_alpha   90.00
_cell.angle_beta   90.00
_cell.angle_gamma   90.00
#
_symmetry.space_group_name_H-M   'P 1'
#
loop_
_entity.id
_entity.type
_entity.pdbx_description
1 polymer ?
#
loop_
_entity_poly.entity_id
_entity_poly.type
_entity_poly.pdbx_seq_one_letter_code
_entity_poly.pdbx_strand_id
1 'polypeptide(L)'
;MILPVEAWMDIRRFAPLRAAGATWKEIAAQAGCDWRTARKYLSAGAPASPPRAPSRAGTVPRLVDPFTDVIDAWLAVDPRLRASVIHERLVAEYGFTGHYQRIKVYVAEARHRLELESDAQGRPPGLHRRFEVV
;
A
#
# COMPACT_ATOMS: atom_id res chain seq x y z
N MET A 1 -18.28 0.87 13.01
CA MET A 1 -17.02 0.97 13.77
C MET A 1 -16.17 -0.28 13.53
N ILE A 2 -14.85 -0.12 13.43
CA ILE A 2 -13.87 -1.22 13.47
C ILE A 2 -13.29 -1.21 14.87
N LEU A 3 -13.41 -2.32 15.60
CA LEU A 3 -12.88 -2.43 16.96
C LEU A 3 -11.37 -2.70 16.94
N PRO A 4 -10.60 -2.20 17.92
CA PRO A 4 -9.26 -2.73 18.17
C PRO A 4 -9.35 -4.22 18.54
N VAL A 5 -8.25 -4.94 18.33
CA VAL A 5 -8.19 -6.40 18.50
C VAL A 5 -8.63 -6.82 19.90
N GLU A 6 -8.18 -6.11 20.93
CA GLU A 6 -8.51 -6.38 22.33
C GLU A 6 -10.02 -6.25 22.61
N ALA A 7 -10.63 -5.13 22.25
CA ALA A 7 -12.07 -4.93 22.38
C ALA A 7 -12.89 -5.95 21.56
N TRP A 8 -12.37 -6.41 20.43
CA TRP A 8 -12.98 -7.50 19.66
C TRP A 8 -12.87 -8.87 20.35
N MET A 9 -11.80 -9.14 21.12
CA MET A 9 -11.72 -10.33 21.95
C MET A 9 -12.66 -10.25 23.15
N ASP A 10 -12.71 -9.08 23.81
CA ASP A 10 -13.56 -8.86 24.97
C ASP A 10 -15.05 -9.01 24.65
N ILE A 11 -15.51 -8.44 23.53
CA ILE A 11 -16.93 -8.56 23.15
C ILE A 11 -17.34 -10.03 22.95
N ARG A 12 -16.42 -10.89 22.49
CA ARG A 12 -16.68 -12.34 22.28
C ARG A 12 -16.81 -13.11 23.58
N ARG A 13 -16.27 -12.62 24.70
CA ARG A 13 -16.48 -13.21 26.04
C ARG A 13 -17.96 -13.20 26.44
N PHE A 14 -18.76 -12.29 25.86
CA PHE A 14 -20.19 -12.19 26.09
C PHE A 14 -21.05 -13.02 25.13
N ALA A 15 -20.45 -13.81 24.22
CA ALA A 15 -21.20 -14.72 23.35
C ALA A 15 -22.13 -15.71 24.11
N PRO A 16 -21.75 -16.26 25.28
CA PRO A 16 -22.64 -17.13 26.06
C PRO A 16 -23.92 -16.41 26.53
N LEU A 17 -23.89 -15.10 26.78
CA LEU A 17 -25.10 -14.35 27.13
C LEU A 17 -26.13 -14.40 26.00
N ARG A 18 -25.68 -14.43 24.74
CA ARG A 18 -26.58 -14.59 23.60
C ARG A 18 -27.23 -15.97 23.57
N ALA A 19 -26.46 -17.01 23.91
CA ALA A 19 -26.99 -18.37 24.02
C ALA A 19 -27.99 -18.52 25.17
N ALA A 20 -27.80 -17.76 26.25
CA ALA A 20 -28.73 -17.66 27.37
C ALA A 20 -29.98 -16.81 27.09
N GLY A 21 -30.13 -16.27 25.89
CA GLY A 21 -31.32 -15.51 25.47
C GLY A 21 -31.23 -14.00 25.64
N ALA A 22 -30.09 -13.45 26.09
CA ALA A 22 -29.94 -12.00 26.24
C ALA A 22 -30.10 -11.25 24.91
N THR A 23 -30.67 -10.06 25.00
CA THR A 23 -30.83 -9.15 23.87
C THR A 23 -29.50 -8.51 23.48
N TRP A 24 -29.40 -8.04 22.24
CA TRP A 24 -28.21 -7.32 21.78
C TRP A 24 -27.92 -6.04 22.58
N LYS A 25 -28.95 -5.39 23.13
CA LYS A 25 -28.78 -4.19 23.95
C LYS A 25 -28.15 -4.51 25.31
N GLU A 26 -28.58 -5.58 25.96
CA GLU A 26 -28.02 -6.02 27.24
C GLU A 26 -26.57 -6.47 27.08
N ILE A 27 -26.29 -7.26 26.04
CA ILE A 27 -24.92 -7.68 25.72
C ILE A 27 -24.03 -6.47 25.44
N ALA A 28 -24.53 -5.48 24.69
CA ALA A 28 -23.79 -4.29 24.35
C ALA A 28 -23.54 -3.37 25.55
N ALA A 29 -24.52 -3.24 26.45
CA ALA A 29 -24.37 -2.51 27.71
C ALA A 29 -23.28 -3.17 28.59
N GLN A 30 -23.28 -4.51 28.68
CA GLN A 30 -22.28 -5.25 29.44
C GLN A 30 -20.88 -5.18 28.79
N ALA A 31 -20.81 -5.17 27.46
CA ALA A 31 -19.56 -5.08 26.70
C ALA A 31 -19.06 -3.64 26.48
N GLY A 32 -19.81 -2.61 26.92
CA GLY A 32 -19.44 -1.21 26.74
C GLY A 32 -19.39 -0.75 25.27
N CYS A 33 -20.25 -1.28 24.40
CA CYS A 33 -20.25 -0.94 22.97
C CYS A 33 -21.67 -0.63 22.43
N ASP A 34 -21.76 -0.19 21.16
CA ASP A 34 -23.07 -0.02 20.50
C ASP A 34 -23.70 -1.38 20.16
N TRP A 35 -25.02 -1.51 20.28
CA TRP A 35 -25.74 -2.76 20.03
C TRP A 35 -25.58 -3.29 18.59
N ARG A 36 -25.35 -2.42 17.59
CA ARG A 36 -25.03 -2.86 16.22
C ARG A 36 -23.66 -3.51 16.14
N THR A 37 -22.72 -3.06 16.98
CA THR A 37 -21.38 -3.63 17.10
C THR A 37 -21.43 -5.01 17.74
N ALA A 38 -22.18 -5.17 18.84
CA ALA A 38 -22.46 -6.49 19.43
C ALA A 38 -23.09 -7.44 18.42
N ARG A 39 -24.16 -6.99 17.75
CA ARG A 39 -24.81 -7.78 16.70
C ARG A 39 -23.85 -8.17 15.57
N LYS A 40 -23.01 -7.24 15.09
CA LYS A 40 -22.05 -7.48 13.99
C LYS A 40 -21.00 -8.54 14.35
N TYR A 41 -20.49 -8.53 15.57
CA TYR A 41 -19.35 -9.37 15.96
C TYR A 41 -19.75 -10.66 16.69
N LEU A 42 -21.02 -10.82 17.07
CA LEU A 42 -21.53 -11.99 17.79
C LEU A 42 -22.64 -12.76 17.04
N SER A 43 -23.10 -12.28 15.88
CA SER A 43 -24.07 -13.03 15.06
C SER A 43 -23.47 -14.34 14.51
N ALA A 44 -24.33 -15.31 14.20
CA ALA A 44 -23.93 -16.47 13.40
C ALA A 44 -23.34 -15.98 12.07
N GLY A 45 -22.10 -16.38 11.76
CA GLY A 45 -21.34 -15.87 10.61
C GLY A 45 -20.48 -14.62 10.89
N ALA A 46 -20.35 -14.19 12.15
CA ALA A 46 -19.38 -13.17 12.50
C ALA A 46 -17.94 -13.59 12.16
N PRO A 47 -17.07 -12.67 11.73
CA PRO A 47 -15.70 -12.99 11.33
C PRO A 47 -14.95 -13.67 12.47
N ALA A 48 -14.25 -14.76 12.14
CA ALA A 48 -13.45 -15.54 13.08
C ALA A 48 -12.10 -14.86 13.43
N SER A 49 -11.71 -13.86 12.65
CA SER A 49 -10.47 -13.10 12.86
C SER A 49 -10.77 -11.66 13.31
N PRO A 50 -9.84 -11.03 14.04
CA PRO A 50 -9.99 -9.64 14.43
C PRO A 50 -10.21 -8.74 13.21
N PRO A 51 -11.04 -7.68 13.35
CA PRO A 51 -11.33 -6.81 12.23
C PRO A 51 -10.09 -5.99 11.88
N ARG A 52 -9.70 -6.03 10.61
CA ARG A 52 -8.60 -5.22 10.07
C ARG A 52 -9.19 -4.08 9.23
N ALA A 53 -8.64 -2.89 9.38
CA ALA A 53 -8.95 -1.80 8.46
C ALA A 53 -8.49 -2.19 7.05
N PRO A 54 -9.31 -1.91 6.00
CA PRO A 54 -8.85 -2.09 4.64
C PRO A 54 -7.61 -1.23 4.40
N SER A 55 -6.67 -1.75 3.60
CA SER A 55 -5.50 -0.97 3.20
C SER A 55 -5.97 0.26 2.41
N ARG A 56 -5.39 1.42 2.72
CA ARG A 56 -5.55 2.65 1.90
C ARG A 56 -4.46 2.77 0.83
N ALA A 57 -3.58 1.77 0.72
CA ALA A 57 -2.57 1.75 -0.33
C ALA A 57 -3.26 1.77 -1.70
N GLY A 58 -2.83 2.68 -2.58
CA GLY A 58 -3.41 2.85 -3.91
C GLY A 58 -4.70 3.69 -3.96
N THR A 59 -5.26 4.14 -2.83
CA THR A 59 -6.44 5.03 -2.84
C THR A 59 -6.09 6.48 -3.21
N VAL A 60 -4.82 6.86 -3.07
CA VAL A 60 -4.33 8.20 -3.43
C VAL A 60 -3.37 8.07 -4.61
N PRO A 61 -3.58 8.81 -5.72
CA PRO A 61 -2.64 8.82 -6.85
C PRO A 61 -1.22 9.19 -6.40
N ARG A 62 -0.19 8.56 -6.98
CA ARG A 62 1.18 8.95 -6.67
C ARG A 62 1.44 10.26 -7.40
N LEU A 63 2.05 11.23 -6.72
CA LEU A 63 2.50 12.50 -7.34
C LEU A 63 3.41 12.31 -8.57
N VAL A 64 4.05 11.16 -8.72
CA VAL A 64 4.91 10.86 -9.87
C VAL A 64 4.11 10.41 -11.10
N ASP A 65 2.87 9.95 -10.92
CA ASP A 65 2.06 9.35 -11.99
C ASP A 65 1.89 10.27 -13.21
N PRO A 66 1.69 11.61 -13.07
CA PRO A 66 1.59 12.49 -14.24
C PRO A 66 2.90 12.69 -15.02
N PHE A 67 4.04 12.28 -14.47
CA PHE A 67 5.37 12.54 -15.02
C PHE A 67 6.07 11.26 -15.50
N THR A 68 5.41 10.09 -15.39
CA THR A 68 5.99 8.79 -15.72
C THR A 68 6.47 8.73 -17.16
N ASP A 69 5.68 9.23 -18.10
CA ASP A 69 5.99 9.17 -19.53
C ASP A 69 7.22 10.02 -19.87
N VAL A 70 7.35 11.18 -19.21
CA VAL A 70 8.52 12.07 -19.37
C VAL A 70 9.78 11.41 -18.81
N ILE A 71 9.67 10.79 -17.64
CA ILE A 71 10.79 10.08 -17.00
C ILE A 71 11.21 8.89 -17.85
N ASP A 72 10.27 8.10 -18.34
CA ASP A 72 10.53 6.93 -19.18
C ASP A 72 11.16 7.33 -20.51
N ALA A 73 10.72 8.44 -21.14
CA ALA A 73 11.35 8.98 -22.33
C ALA A 73 12.82 9.37 -22.10
N TRP A 74 13.15 10.01 -20.97
CA TRP A 74 14.54 10.33 -20.64
C TRP A 74 15.39 9.09 -20.36
N LEU A 75 14.83 8.10 -19.66
CA LEU A 75 15.52 6.84 -19.38
C LEU A 75 15.70 5.97 -20.63
N ALA A 76 14.81 6.08 -21.62
CA ALA A 76 14.97 5.41 -22.90
C ALA A 76 16.16 5.98 -23.71
N VAL A 77 16.44 7.28 -23.58
CA VAL A 77 17.60 7.94 -24.22
C VAL A 77 18.89 7.69 -23.44
N ASP A 78 18.86 7.91 -22.12
CA ASP A 78 19.99 7.66 -21.23
C ASP A 78 19.53 6.85 -20.00
N PRO A 79 19.68 5.51 -20.04
CA PRO A 79 19.33 4.65 -18.91
C PRO A 79 20.11 4.94 -17.62
N ARG A 80 21.29 5.59 -17.73
CA ARG A 80 22.16 5.90 -16.58
C ARG A 80 21.81 7.23 -15.94
N LEU A 81 20.90 8.02 -16.52
CA LEU A 81 20.50 9.34 -16.03
C LEU A 81 20.11 9.29 -14.55
N ARG A 82 20.79 10.08 -13.72
CA ARG A 82 20.62 10.06 -12.26
C ARG A 82 19.24 10.56 -11.87
N ALA A 83 18.60 9.87 -10.92
CA ALA A 83 17.30 10.28 -10.39
C ALA A 83 17.29 11.71 -9.82
N SER A 84 18.42 12.20 -9.30
CA SER A 84 18.54 13.58 -8.79
C SER A 84 18.42 14.60 -9.93
N VAL A 85 19.06 14.32 -11.07
CA VAL A 85 18.99 15.17 -12.27
C VAL A 85 17.58 15.16 -12.85
N ILE A 86 16.92 13.99 -12.87
CA ILE A 86 15.52 13.86 -13.29
C ILE A 86 14.61 14.70 -12.38
N HIS A 87 14.81 14.63 -11.06
CA HIS A 87 14.04 15.42 -10.10
C HIS A 87 14.25 16.93 -10.30
N GLU A 88 15.49 17.39 -10.42
CA GLU A 88 15.80 18.81 -10.68
C GLU A 88 15.14 19.32 -11.96
N ARG A 89 15.21 18.55 -13.05
CA ARG A 89 14.55 18.89 -14.32
C ARG A 89 13.03 18.92 -14.20
N LEU A 90 12.44 17.94 -13.53
CA LEU A 90 11.00 17.91 -13.31
C LEU A 90 10.53 19.11 -12.47
N VAL A 91 11.31 19.53 -11.48
CA VAL A 91 10.99 20.72 -10.68
C VAL A 91 11.09 21.99 -11.53
N ALA A 92 12.17 22.13 -12.31
CA ALA A 92 12.46 23.34 -13.08
C ALA A 92 11.54 23.51 -14.31
N GLU A 93 11.28 22.44 -15.06
CA GLU A 93 10.61 22.51 -16.37
C GLU A 93 9.15 22.05 -16.31
N TYR A 94 8.80 21.15 -15.38
CA TYR A 94 7.48 20.50 -15.31
C TYR A 94 6.71 20.83 -14.02
N GLY A 95 7.28 21.65 -13.13
CA GLY A 95 6.63 22.09 -11.89
C GLY A 95 6.39 20.98 -10.87
N PHE A 96 7.20 19.92 -10.84
CA PHE A 96 7.03 18.83 -9.89
C PHE A 96 7.22 19.31 -8.43
N THR A 97 6.22 19.07 -7.59
CA THR A 97 6.21 19.50 -6.18
C THR A 97 6.48 18.38 -5.19
N GLY A 98 6.71 17.16 -5.68
CA GLY A 98 6.94 15.98 -4.84
C GLY A 98 8.36 15.87 -4.31
N HIS A 99 8.52 15.02 -3.29
CA HIS A 99 9.83 14.70 -2.72
C HIS A 99 10.66 13.83 -3.66
N TYR A 100 11.98 14.08 -3.73
CA TYR A 100 12.97 13.32 -4.52
C TYR A 100 12.80 11.80 -4.41
N GLN A 101 12.53 11.29 -3.21
CA GLN A 101 12.33 9.86 -2.97
C GLN A 101 11.26 9.22 -3.87
N ARG A 102 10.20 9.97 -4.25
CA ARG A 102 9.17 9.45 -5.17
C ARG A 102 9.74 9.19 -6.56
N ILE A 103 10.59 10.09 -7.05
CA ILE A 103 11.31 9.94 -8.32
C ILE A 103 12.32 8.80 -8.20
N LYS A 104 13.10 8.74 -7.12
CA LYS A 104 14.09 7.67 -6.92
C LYS A 104 13.47 6.28 -6.97
N VAL A 105 12.36 6.06 -6.27
CA VAL A 105 11.64 4.79 -6.27
C VAL A 105 11.14 4.46 -7.68
N TYR A 106 10.49 5.41 -8.35
CA TYR A 106 9.98 5.20 -9.69
C TYR A 106 11.09 4.89 -10.71
N VAL A 107 12.21 5.62 -10.68
CA VAL A 107 13.36 5.41 -11.59
C VAL A 107 13.97 4.02 -11.38
N ALA A 108 14.03 3.53 -10.14
CA ALA A 108 14.49 2.16 -9.88
C ALA A 108 13.55 1.12 -10.48
N GLU A 109 12.23 1.29 -10.33
CA GLU A 109 11.20 0.44 -10.93
C GLU A 109 11.28 0.47 -12.48
N ALA A 110 11.40 1.66 -13.06
CA ALA A 110 11.47 1.87 -14.51
C ALA A 110 12.74 1.25 -15.13
N ARG A 111 13.90 1.38 -14.48
CA ARG A 111 15.14 0.75 -14.95
C ARG A 111 15.06 -0.77 -14.97
N HIS A 112 14.47 -1.35 -13.92
CA HIS A 112 14.27 -2.80 -13.89
C HIS A 112 13.33 -3.25 -15.00
N ARG A 113 12.25 -2.51 -15.26
CA ARG A 113 11.35 -2.76 -16.39
C ARG A 113 12.08 -2.71 -17.75
N LEU A 114 12.88 -1.67 -17.98
CA LEU A 114 13.64 -1.51 -19.23
C LEU A 114 14.74 -2.56 -19.42
N GLU A 115 15.36 -3.03 -18.34
CA GLU A 115 16.33 -4.12 -18.37
C GLU A 115 15.68 -5.44 -18.81
N LEU A 116 14.54 -5.80 -18.21
CA LEU A 116 13.76 -6.98 -18.60
C LEU A 116 13.31 -6.91 -20.07
N GLU A 117 12.87 -5.74 -20.53
CA GLU A 117 12.52 -5.51 -21.94
C GLU A 117 13.75 -5.58 -22.87
N SER A 118 14.95 -5.23 -22.41
CA SER A 118 16.15 -5.35 -23.24
C SER A 118 16.58 -6.81 -23.38
N ASP A 119 16.52 -7.57 -22.29
CA ASP A 119 16.86 -9.00 -22.24
C ASP A 119 15.92 -9.84 -23.12
N ALA A 120 14.61 -9.57 -23.06
CA ALA A 120 13.61 -10.26 -23.89
C ALA A 120 13.80 -10.00 -25.40
N GLN A 121 14.36 -8.85 -25.78
CA GLN A 121 14.58 -8.43 -27.16
C GLN A 121 15.95 -8.90 -27.70
N GLY A 122 16.72 -9.66 -26.90
CA GLY A 122 18.07 -10.12 -27.28
C GLY A 122 19.09 -8.98 -27.42
N ARG A 123 18.76 -7.77 -26.93
CA ARG A 123 19.68 -6.65 -26.89
C ARG A 123 20.62 -6.89 -25.70
N PRO A 124 21.95 -6.80 -25.88
CA PRO A 124 22.85 -6.98 -24.75
C PRO A 124 22.49 -5.96 -23.65
N PRO A 125 22.28 -6.39 -22.39
CA PRO A 125 21.94 -5.49 -21.32
C PRO A 125 23.02 -4.41 -21.22
N GLY A 126 22.59 -3.15 -21.07
CA GLY A 126 23.50 -2.02 -20.92
C GLY A 126 24.41 -2.27 -19.72
N LEU A 127 25.65 -2.72 -19.99
CA LEU A 127 26.62 -3.25 -19.03
C LEU A 127 26.48 -2.60 -17.63
N HIS A 128 25.76 -3.29 -16.75
CA HIS A 128 25.78 -3.11 -15.31
C HIS A 128 26.34 -4.38 -14.66
N ARG A 129 27.49 -4.87 -15.15
CA ARG A 129 28.29 -5.77 -14.34
C ARG A 129 28.90 -4.93 -13.22
N ARG A 130 28.32 -5.00 -12.02
CA ARG A 130 29.11 -4.84 -10.81
C ARG A 130 30.22 -5.89 -10.91
N PHE A 131 31.45 -5.45 -11.11
CA PHE A 131 32.60 -6.31 -10.97
C PHE A 131 32.58 -6.82 -9.53
N GLU A 132 32.31 -8.11 -9.32
CA GLU A 132 32.68 -8.77 -8.08
C GLU A 132 34.20 -8.86 -8.07
N VAL A 133 34.82 -8.13 -7.14
CA VAL A 133 36.25 -8.22 -6.90
C VAL A 133 36.45 -9.45 -6.02
N VAL A 134 37.15 -10.46 -6.56
CA VAL A 134 37.68 -11.62 -5.82
C VAL A 134 38.96 -11.21 -5.11
#